data_AF-U4V3L7-F1
#
_entry.id   AF-U4V3L7-F1
#
_cell.length_a   1.000
_cell.length_b   1.000
_cell.length_c   1.000
_cell.angle_alpha   90.00
_cell.angle_beta   90.00
_cell.angle_gamma   90.00
#
_symmetry.space_group_name_H-M   'P 1'
#
loop_
_entity.id
_entity.type
_entity.pdbx_description
1 polymer ?
#
loop_
_entity_poly.entity_id
_entity_poly.type
_entity_poly.pdbx_seq_one_letter_code
_entity_poly.pdbx_strand_id
1 'polypeptide(L)' 'MEHMRDFWAREWLLRSIAMRHDTHKLDEIIKIATAAGYICSNGNLTKTGREFIELCKDDDEKIRLQSQIIFPL' A
#
# COMPACT_ATOMS: atom_id res chain seq x y z
N MET A 1 -14.21 8.50 -12.38
CA MET A 1 -12.93 8.93 -11.78
C MET A 1 -12.62 8.22 -10.46
N GLU A 2 -13.58 8.04 -9.56
CA GLU A 2 -13.38 7.35 -8.27
C GLU A 2 -12.97 5.88 -8.41
N HIS A 3 -13.66 5.11 -9.27
CA HIS A 3 -13.29 3.73 -9.59
C HIS A 3 -11.83 3.54 -10.05
N MET A 4 -11.27 4.53 -10.76
CA MET A 4 -9.89 4.46 -11.25
C MET A 4 -8.91 4.72 -10.11
N ARG A 5 -9.24 5.61 -9.18
CA ARG A 5 -8.43 5.86 -7.97
C ARG A 5 -8.42 4.63 -7.06
N ASP A 6 -9.57 4.02 -6.82
CA ASP A 6 -9.68 2.83 -5.98
C ASP A 6 -8.95 1.63 -6.58
N PHE A 7 -8.99 1.47 -7.91
CA PHE A 7 -8.21 0.46 -8.60
C PHE A 7 -6.70 0.64 -8.36
N TRP A 8 -6.16 1.84 -8.60
CA TRP A 8 -4.74 2.10 -8.40
C TRP A 8 -4.31 2.01 -6.93
N ALA A 9 -5.16 2.46 -6.01
CA ALA A 9 -4.91 2.34 -4.57
C ALA A 9 -4.81 0.87 -4.14
N ARG A 10 -5.71 0.02 -4.65
CA ARG A 10 -5.68 -1.42 -4.40
C ARG A 10 -4.43 -2.08 -4.98
N GLU A 11 -4.06 -1.75 -6.22
CA GLU A 11 -2.84 -2.28 -6.85
C GLU A 11 -1.57 -1.89 -6.08
N TRP A 12 -1.49 -0.63 -5.66
CA TRP A 12 -0.38 -0.16 -4.83
C TRP A 12 -0.32 -0.92 -3.49
N LEU A 13 -1.45 -1.10 -2.81
CA LEU A 13 -1.53 -1.85 -1.56
C LEU A 13 -1.02 -3.29 -1.72
N LEU A 14 -1.50 -4.00 -2.74
CA LEU A 14 -1.10 -5.39 -3.00
C LEU A 14 0.40 -5.48 -3.31
N ARG A 15 0.97 -4.53 -4.06
CA ARG A 15 2.41 -4.44 -4.30
C ARG A 15 3.20 -4.16 -3.03
N SER A 16 2.73 -3.25 -2.18
CA SER A 16 3.36 -2.94 -0.89
C SER A 16 3.44 -4.18 0.01
N ILE A 17 2.36 -4.95 0.07
CA ILE A 17 2.32 -6.23 0.80
C ILE A 17 3.28 -7.25 0.18
N ALA A 18 3.26 -7.41 -1.15
CA ALA A 18 4.17 -8.30 -1.86
C ALA A 18 5.64 -8.01 -1.53
N MET A 19 6.04 -6.73 -1.52
CA MET A 19 7.40 -6.30 -1.19
C MET A 19 7.74 -6.55 0.29
N ARG A 20 6.84 -6.24 1.22
CA ARG A 20 7.09 -6.44 2.67
C ARG A 20 7.21 -7.90 3.07
N HIS A 21 6.52 -8.79 2.36
CA HIS A 21 6.49 -10.22 2.63
C HIS A 21 7.38 -11.06 1.70
N ASP A 22 8.12 -10.41 0.80
CA ASP A 22 8.98 -11.05 -0.20
C ASP A 22 8.29 -12.22 -0.94
N THR A 23 7.05 -11.98 -1.38
CA THR A 23 6.25 -12.98 -2.08
C THR A 23 5.66 -12.42 -3.36
N HIS A 24 5.66 -13.25 -4.41
CA HIS A 24 5.02 -12.97 -5.69
C HIS A 24 3.73 -13.77 -5.88
N LYS A 25 3.31 -14.56 -4.90
CA LYS A 25 2.11 -15.39 -4.99
C LYS A 25 0.88 -14.55 -4.68
N LEU A 26 0.06 -14.31 -5.69
CA LEU A 26 -1.11 -13.44 -5.58
C LEU A 26 -2.11 -13.91 -4.52
N ASP A 27 -2.28 -15.23 -4.36
CA ASP A 27 -3.18 -15.79 -3.34
C ASP A 27 -2.69 -15.50 -1.92
N GLU A 28 -1.39 -15.60 -1.66
CA GLU A 28 -0.78 -15.26 -0.37
C GLU A 28 -0.95 -13.75 -0.08
N ILE A 29 -0.70 -12.90 -1.08
CA ILE A 29 -0.85 -11.44 -0.95
C ILE A 29 -2.30 -11.07 -0.62
N ILE A 30 -3.28 -11.62 -1.35
CA ILE A 30 -4.71 -11.38 -1.10
C ILE A 30 -5.10 -11.89 0.27
N LYS A 31 -4.61 -13.07 0.68
CA LYS A 31 -4.87 -13.64 2.00
C LYS A 31 -4.34 -12.74 3.12
N ILE A 32 -3.13 -12.22 2.99
CA ILE A 32 -2.55 -11.27 3.96
C ILE A 32 -3.37 -9.98 4.00
N ALA A 33 -3.68 -9.39 2.84
CA ALA A 33 -4.46 -8.16 2.75
C ALA A 33 -5.86 -8.31 3.37
N THR A 34 -6.50 -9.47 3.16
CA THR A 34 -7.82 -9.79 3.72
C THR A 34 -7.73 -10.02 5.22
N ALA A 35 -6.75 -10.79 5.68
CA ALA A 35 -6.53 -11.08 7.10
C ALA A 35 -6.21 -9.81 7.91
N ALA A 36 -5.49 -8.85 7.31
CA ALA A 36 -5.22 -7.54 7.88
C ALA A 36 -6.43 -6.58 7.78
N GLY A 37 -7.52 -6.99 7.14
CA GLY A 37 -8.73 -6.18 6.98
C GLY A 37 -8.57 -5.02 6.00
N TYR A 38 -7.54 -5.01 5.14
CA TYR A 38 -7.33 -3.95 4.15
C TYR A 38 -8.24 -4.07 2.93
N ILE A 39 -8.62 -5.30 2.58
CA ILE A 39 -9.59 -5.59 1.52
C ILE A 39 -10.71 -6.50 2.04
N CYS A 40 -11.90 -6.30 1.52
CA CYS A 40 -13.06 -7.17 1.75
C CYS A 40 -12.96 -8.48 0.94
N SER A 41 -13.80 -9.45 1.26
CA SER A 41 -13.92 -10.72 0.52
C SER A 41 -14.28 -10.56 -0.96
N ASN A 42 -14.90 -9.44 -1.35
CA ASN A 42 -15.18 -9.08 -2.75
C ASN A 42 -14.01 -8.38 -3.45
N GLY A 43 -12.87 -8.21 -2.77
CA GLY A 43 -11.67 -7.58 -3.30
C GLY A 43 -11.65 -6.04 -3.21
N ASN A 44 -12.69 -5.39 -2.69
CA ASN A 44 -12.73 -3.93 -2.56
C ASN A 44 -11.94 -3.44 -1.33
N LEU A 45 -11.39 -2.23 -1.41
CA LEU A 45 -10.71 -1.58 -0.30
C LEU A 45 -11.66 -1.28 0.86
N THR A 46 -11.23 -1.64 2.06
CA THR A 46 -11.90 -1.23 3.29
C THR A 46 -11.50 0.19 3.69
N LYS A 47 -12.14 0.72 4.73
CA LYS A 47 -11.70 1.96 5.38
C LYS A 47 -10.26 1.82 5.91
N THR A 48 -9.95 0.70 6.58
CA THR A 48 -8.62 0.41 7.12
C THR A 48 -7.55 0.32 6.02
N GLY A 49 -7.88 -0.27 4.87
CA GLY A 49 -6.97 -0.31 3.72
C GLY A 49 -6.64 1.07 3.19
N ARG A 50 -7.63 1.97 3.09
CA ARG A 50 -7.40 3.35 2.68
C ARG A 50 -6.56 4.14 3.69
N GLU A 51 -6.85 4.02 4.98
CA GLU A 51 -6.07 4.68 6.04
C GLU A 51 -4.61 4.23 6.03
N PHE A 52 -4.36 2.92 5.86
CA PHE A 52 -3.01 2.39 5.72
C PHE A 52 -2.27 2.96 4.52
N ILE A 53 -2.93 3.08 3.37
CA ILE A 53 -2.33 3.67 2.16
C ILE A 53 -1.92 5.13 2.40
N GLU A 54 -2.79 5.91 3.04
CA GLU A 54 -2.47 7.32 3.36
C GLU A 54 -1.29 7.41 4.35
N LEU A 55 -1.26 6.58 5.39
CA LEU A 55 -0.12 6.53 6.33
C LEU A 55 1.20 6.20 5.63
N CYS A 56 1.19 5.29 4.66
CA CYS A 56 2.40 4.91 3.95
C CYS A 56 2.86 5.97 2.93
N LYS A 57 1.94 6.76 2.36
CA LYS A 57 2.31 7.90 1.51
C LYS A 57 3.06 8.97 2.28
N ASP A 58 2.65 9.22 3.52
CA ASP A 58 3.36 10.15 4.42
C ASP A 58 4.78 9.65 4.74
N ASP A 59 4.97 8.33 4.87
CA ASP A 59 6.30 7.74 5.08
C ASP A 59 7.18 7.84 3.83
N ASP A 60 6.64 7.61 2.62
CA ASP A 60 7.37 7.80 1.37
C ASP A 60 7.77 9.28 1.16
N GLU A 61 6.89 10.23 1.50
CA GLU A 61 7.21 11.66 1.45
C GLU A 61 8.29 12.05 2.48
N LYS A 62 8.21 11.53 3.70
CA LYS A 62 9.24 11.73 4.73
C LYS A 62 10.58 11.13 4.34
N ILE A 63 10.61 9.93 3.76
CA ILE A 63 11.85 9.30 3.24
C ILE A 63 12.41 10.15 2.08
N ARG A 64 11.56 10.68 1.20
CA ARG A 64 11.99 11.54 0.09
C ARG A 64 12.55 12.89 0.58
N LEU A 65 11.99 13.45 1.64
CA LEU A 65 12.51 14.68 2.27
C LEU A 65 13.79 14.42 3.07
N GLN A 66 13.90 13.30 3.79
CA GLN A 66 15.12 12.94 4.53
C GLN A 66 16.30 12.58 3.60
N SER A 67 16.03 11.96 2.44
CA SER A 67 17.06 11.70 1.42
C SER A 67 17.53 12.97 0.68
N GLN A 68 16.84 14.10 0.82
CA GLN A 68 17.28 15.41 0.32
C GLN A 68 18.15 16.19 1.33
N ILE A 69 18.35 15.70 2.56
CA ILE A 69 19.05 16.43 3.64
C ILE A 69 20.54 16.01 3.80
N ILE A 70 21.12 15.23 2.87
CA ILE A 70 22.57 14.91 2.88
C ILE A 70 23.09 15.09 1.43
N PHE A 71 23.93 16.06 1.05
CA PHE A 71 25.12 16.66 1.70
C PHE A 71 25.27 18.17 1.44
N PRO A 72 25.82 18.98 2.37
CA PRO A 72 26.56 20.18 2.01
C PRO A 72 27.92 19.79 1.39
N LEU A 73 28.31 20.48 0.31
CA LEU A 73 29.63 20.45 -0.31
C LEU A 73 30.73 20.90 0.66
#